data_AF-A0A9D4FUV4-F1
#
_entry.id   AF-A0A9D4FUV4-F1
#
_cell.length_a   1.000
_cell.length_b   1.000
_cell.length_c   1.000
_cell.angle_alpha   90.00
_cell.angle_beta   90.00
_cell.angle_gamma   90.00
#
_symmetry.space_group_name_H-M   'P 1'
#
loop_
_entity.id
_entity.type
_entity.pdbx_description
1 polymer ?
#
loop_
_entity_poly.entity_id
_entity_poly.type
_entity_poly.pdbx_seq_one_letter_code
_entity_poly.pdbx_strand_id
1 'polypeptide(L)'
;MNECLDGWMSGWMDGWMDGWMDIGWVDGWMDGWMDAWMDGWMDGWMDGWMDGWMDGWMDACMHGCMDAWMHGWIDAWMDAWMDAWMDAWMDAWMDVWMDVWMDDNT
;
A
#
# COMPACT_ATOMS: atom_id res chain seq x y z
N MET A 1 35.37 -14.54 -65.60
CA MET A 1 35.18 -13.34 -64.73
C MET A 1 33.91 -13.44 -63.90
N ASN A 2 32.79 -13.91 -64.46
CA ASN A 2 31.51 -13.99 -63.74
C ASN A 2 31.49 -15.06 -62.62
N GLU A 3 32.04 -16.25 -62.85
CA GLU A 3 32.02 -17.35 -61.86
C GLU A 3 32.76 -17.04 -60.54
N CYS A 4 33.80 -16.21 -60.57
CA CYS A 4 34.53 -15.80 -59.35
C CYS A 4 33.79 -14.72 -58.56
N LEU A 5 33.02 -13.85 -59.22
CA LEU A 5 32.17 -12.86 -58.57
C LEU A 5 30.94 -13.53 -57.96
N ASP A 6 30.36 -14.50 -58.67
CA ASP A 6 29.20 -15.26 -58.20
C ASP A 6 29.55 -16.12 -56.98
N GLY A 7 30.68 -16.82 -56.99
CA GLY A 7 31.14 -17.61 -55.84
C GLY A 7 31.56 -16.77 -54.61
N TRP A 8 32.04 -15.55 -54.83
CA TRP A 8 32.38 -14.63 -53.74
C TRP A 8 31.13 -13.99 -53.12
N MET A 9 30.15 -13.60 -53.95
CA MET A 9 28.84 -13.13 -53.47
C MET A 9 28.08 -14.22 -52.73
N SER A 10 28.07 -15.46 -53.22
CA SER A 10 27.34 -16.57 -52.58
C SER A 10 27.95 -16.92 -51.22
N GLY A 11 29.29 -17.08 -51.13
CA GLY A 11 29.95 -17.40 -49.87
C GLY A 11 29.83 -16.29 -48.82
N TRP A 12 29.75 -15.03 -49.25
CA TRP A 12 29.52 -13.91 -48.35
C TRP A 12 28.07 -13.82 -47.88
N MET A 13 27.09 -14.08 -48.76
CA MET A 13 25.68 -14.17 -48.36
C MET A 13 25.41 -15.34 -47.42
N ASP A 14 25.96 -16.51 -47.70
CA ASP A 14 25.75 -17.72 -46.90
C ASP A 14 26.42 -17.59 -45.53
N GLY A 15 27.67 -17.13 -45.46
CA GLY A 15 28.35 -16.92 -44.19
C GLY A 15 27.74 -15.80 -43.34
N TRP A 16 27.13 -14.79 -43.98
CA TRP A 16 26.40 -13.75 -43.27
C TRP A 16 25.03 -14.26 -42.79
N MET A 17 24.26 -14.98 -43.59
CA MET A 17 22.97 -15.56 -43.17
C MET A 17 23.14 -16.61 -42.07
N ASP A 18 24.11 -17.52 -42.21
CA ASP A 18 24.40 -18.53 -41.19
C ASP A 18 24.94 -17.87 -39.91
N GLY A 19 25.86 -16.91 -40.01
CA GLY A 19 26.36 -16.20 -38.82
C GLY A 19 25.28 -15.38 -38.10
N TRP A 20 24.26 -14.90 -38.81
CA TRP A 20 23.14 -14.15 -38.23
C TRP A 20 22.05 -15.05 -37.66
N MET A 21 21.81 -16.22 -38.26
CA MET A 21 20.84 -17.20 -37.78
C MET A 21 21.39 -18.12 -36.68
N ASP A 22 22.67 -18.49 -36.72
CA ASP A 22 23.27 -19.54 -35.89
C ASP A 22 23.90 -18.99 -34.59
N ILE A 23 24.23 -17.71 -34.54
CA ILE A 23 24.94 -17.11 -33.39
C ILE A 23 23.96 -16.33 -32.50
N GLY A 24 23.06 -17.06 -31.84
CA GLY A 24 22.43 -16.65 -30.57
C GLY A 24 21.64 -15.35 -30.54
N TRP A 25 21.44 -14.67 -31.67
CA TRP A 25 20.71 -13.40 -31.73
C TRP A 25 19.20 -13.64 -31.74
N VAL A 26 18.72 -14.64 -32.48
CA VAL A 26 17.32 -15.05 -32.46
C VAL A 26 16.97 -15.71 -31.13
N ASP A 27 17.79 -16.66 -30.69
CA ASP A 27 17.58 -17.37 -29.43
C ASP A 27 17.72 -16.43 -28.23
N GLY A 28 18.78 -15.61 -28.16
CA GLY A 28 18.99 -14.67 -27.05
C GLY A 28 17.99 -13.52 -27.02
N TRP A 29 17.43 -13.13 -28.17
CA TRP A 29 16.35 -12.13 -28.22
C TRP A 29 15.00 -12.73 -27.83
N MET A 30 14.67 -13.95 -28.27
CA MET A 30 13.46 -14.65 -27.82
C MET A 30 13.51 -14.97 -26.33
N ASP A 31 14.62 -15.56 -25.85
CA ASP A 31 14.78 -15.91 -24.44
C ASP A 31 14.78 -14.65 -23.57
N GLY A 32 15.55 -13.62 -23.92
CA GLY A 32 15.58 -12.38 -23.14
C GLY A 32 14.26 -11.62 -23.12
N TRP A 33 13.47 -11.67 -24.20
CA TRP A 33 12.15 -11.04 -24.23
C TRP A 33 11.10 -11.86 -23.46
N MET A 34 11.19 -13.18 -23.53
CA MET A 34 10.29 -14.10 -22.85
C MET A 34 10.55 -14.11 -21.34
N ASP A 35 11.80 -14.13 -20.91
CA ASP A 35 12.21 -14.00 -19.49
C ASP A 35 11.79 -12.65 -18.92
N ALA A 36 12.10 -11.55 -19.60
CA ALA A 36 11.72 -10.21 -19.11
C ALA A 36 10.21 -10.01 -19.01
N TRP A 37 9.43 -10.64 -19.90
CA TRP A 37 7.98 -10.58 -19.85
C TRP A 37 7.41 -11.49 -18.76
N MET A 38 7.96 -12.69 -18.56
CA MET A 38 7.56 -13.57 -17.47
C MET A 38 7.89 -12.96 -16.11
N ASP A 39 9.13 -12.53 -15.90
CA ASP A 39 9.61 -11.95 -14.64
C ASP A 39 8.85 -10.66 -14.33
N GLY A 40 8.73 -9.73 -15.29
CA GLY A 40 8.05 -8.47 -15.06
C GLY A 40 6.55 -8.61 -14.77
N TRP A 41 5.89 -9.60 -15.38
CA TRP A 41 4.48 -9.87 -15.13
C TRP A 41 4.25 -10.63 -13.82
N MET A 42 5.12 -11.60 -13.51
CA MET A 42 5.04 -12.42 -12.32
C MET A 42 5.40 -11.60 -11.07
N ASP A 43 6.50 -10.85 -11.10
CA ASP A 43 6.90 -9.94 -10.01
C ASP A 43 5.88 -8.82 -9.82
N GLY A 44 5.48 -8.14 -10.90
CA GLY A 44 4.54 -7.03 -10.80
C GLY A 44 3.15 -7.42 -10.29
N TRP A 45 2.68 -8.63 -10.62
CA TRP A 45 1.41 -9.14 -10.13
C TRP A 45 1.50 -9.69 -8.71
N MET A 46 2.60 -10.36 -8.39
CA MET A 46 2.82 -10.96 -7.07
C MET A 46 3.11 -9.88 -6.01
N ASP A 47 4.00 -8.93 -6.29
CA ASP A 47 4.29 -7.81 -5.39
C ASP A 47 3.08 -6.89 -5.25
N GLY A 48 2.45 -6.48 -6.36
CA GLY A 48 1.32 -5.55 -6.32
C GLY A 48 0.09 -6.12 -5.60
N TRP A 49 -0.16 -7.42 -5.71
CA TRP A 49 -1.26 -8.07 -5.00
C TRP A 49 -0.94 -8.35 -3.54
N MET A 50 0.29 -8.79 -3.25
CA MET A 50 0.71 -9.14 -1.89
C MET A 50 0.88 -7.88 -1.03
N ASP A 51 1.54 -6.83 -1.53
CA ASP A 51 1.69 -5.56 -0.82
C ASP A 51 0.33 -4.87 -0.64
N GLY A 52 -0.46 -4.74 -1.72
CA GLY A 52 -1.75 -4.05 -1.65
C GLY A 52 -2.76 -4.71 -0.72
N TRP A 53 -2.76 -6.04 -0.65
CA TRP A 53 -3.65 -6.78 0.25
C TRP A 53 -3.13 -6.78 1.68
N MET A 54 -1.82 -6.96 1.89
CA MET A 54 -1.23 -7.02 3.22
C MET A 54 -1.22 -5.66 3.91
N ASP A 55 -0.84 -4.59 3.20
CA ASP A 55 -0.88 -3.22 3.71
C ASP A 55 -2.32 -2.77 3.95
N GLY A 56 -3.23 -2.98 2.99
CA GLY A 56 -4.62 -2.57 3.15
C GLY A 56 -5.33 -3.25 4.34
N TRP A 57 -5.01 -4.51 4.60
CA TRP A 57 -5.61 -5.27 5.70
C TRP A 57 -4.95 -4.94 7.05
N MET A 58 -3.62 -4.78 7.10
CA MET A 58 -2.93 -4.35 8.31
C MET A 58 -3.33 -2.92 8.70
N ASP A 59 -3.38 -1.99 7.76
CA ASP A 59 -3.68 -0.59 8.03
C ASP A 59 -5.13 -0.42 8.50
N ALA A 60 -6.10 -1.04 7.80
CA ALA A 60 -7.50 -1.00 8.21
C ALA A 60 -7.73 -1.68 9.57
N CYS A 61 -7.05 -2.78 9.86
CA CYS A 61 -7.21 -3.49 11.12
C CYS A 61 -6.52 -2.77 12.29
N MET A 62 -5.31 -2.24 12.09
CA MET A 62 -4.59 -1.51 13.14
C MET A 62 -5.24 -0.16 13.41
N HIS A 63 -5.43 0.69 12.40
CA HIS A 63 -6.04 2.00 12.59
C HIS A 63 -7.50 1.88 13.03
N GLY A 64 -8.28 1.01 12.38
CA GLY A 64 -9.69 0.85 12.73
C GLY A 64 -9.91 0.36 14.17
N CYS A 65 -9.15 -0.63 14.64
CA CYS A 65 -9.27 -1.11 16.02
C CYS A 65 -8.65 -0.14 17.03
N MET A 66 -7.49 0.46 16.76
CA MET A 66 -6.87 1.40 17.71
C MET A 66 -7.68 2.68 17.84
N ASP A 67 -8.21 3.24 16.75
CA ASP A 67 -9.01 4.46 16.81
C ASP A 67 -10.37 4.18 17.47
N ALA A 68 -11.05 3.10 17.10
CA ALA A 68 -12.33 2.76 17.71
C ALA A 68 -12.20 2.45 19.22
N TRP A 69 -11.09 1.83 19.62
CA TRP A 69 -10.86 1.52 21.03
C TRP A 69 -10.36 2.74 21.83
N MET A 70 -9.36 3.47 21.33
CA MET A 70 -8.87 4.67 22.01
C MET A 70 -9.94 5.75 22.05
N HIS A 71 -10.48 6.18 20.92
CA HIS A 71 -11.47 7.24 20.91
C HIS A 71 -12.80 6.79 21.50
N GLY A 72 -13.29 5.61 21.14
CA GLY A 72 -14.61 5.17 21.60
C GLY A 72 -14.68 4.88 23.11
N TRP A 73 -13.62 4.30 23.69
CA TRP A 73 -13.64 3.89 25.09
C TRP A 73 -12.99 4.91 26.03
N ILE A 74 -11.85 5.51 25.65
CA ILE A 74 -11.17 6.49 26.50
C ILE A 74 -11.93 7.81 26.51
N ASP A 75 -12.41 8.31 25.36
CA ASP A 75 -13.14 9.58 25.32
C ASP A 75 -14.47 9.44 26.07
N ALA A 76 -15.23 8.36 25.83
CA ALA A 76 -16.50 8.14 26.54
C ALA A 76 -16.32 7.96 28.06
N TRP A 77 -15.24 7.31 28.50
CA TRP A 77 -14.94 7.16 29.92
C TRP A 77 -14.48 8.46 30.57
N MET A 78 -13.62 9.23 29.89
CA MET A 78 -13.16 10.55 30.36
C MET A 78 -14.30 11.56 30.41
N ASP A 79 -15.16 11.60 29.40
CA ASP A 79 -16.31 12.50 29.32
C ASP A 79 -17.32 12.16 30.42
N ALA A 80 -17.71 10.88 30.56
CA ALA A 80 -18.66 10.47 31.60
C ALA A 80 -18.13 10.74 33.02
N TRP A 81 -16.82 10.60 33.25
CA TRP A 81 -16.21 10.89 34.54
C TRP A 81 -16.11 12.41 34.80
N MET A 82 -15.72 13.21 33.79
CA MET A 82 -15.67 14.67 33.91
C MET A 82 -17.06 15.27 34.10
N ASP A 83 -18.06 14.80 33.34
CA ASP A 83 -19.44 15.26 33.43
C ASP A 83 -20.01 14.94 34.81
N ALA A 84 -19.89 13.69 35.28
CA ALA A 84 -20.39 13.31 36.60
C ALA A 84 -19.71 14.09 37.75
N TRP A 85 -18.42 14.40 37.61
CA TRP A 85 -17.69 15.20 38.60
C TRP A 85 -18.08 16.68 38.56
N MET A 86 -18.22 17.27 37.36
CA MET A 86 -18.69 18.65 37.20
C MET A 86 -20.13 18.82 37.67
N ASP A 87 -21.02 17.90 37.32
CA ASP A 87 -22.43 17.93 37.74
C ASP A 87 -22.55 17.83 39.26
N ALA A 88 -21.89 16.86 39.88
CA ALA A 88 -21.95 16.71 41.34
C ALA A 88 -21.36 17.91 42.10
N TRP A 89 -20.30 18.54 41.56
CA TRP A 89 -19.73 19.73 42.17
C TRP A 89 -20.60 20.97 41.95
N MET A 90 -21.15 21.16 40.74
CA MET A 90 -22.07 22.26 40.46
C MET A 90 -23.36 22.14 41.26
N ASP A 91 -23.95 20.95 41.35
CA ASP A 91 -25.18 20.69 42.12
C ASP A 91 -24.93 20.98 43.61
N ALA A 92 -23.85 20.44 44.19
CA ALA A 92 -23.56 20.67 45.60
C ALA A 92 -23.26 22.15 45.91
N TRP A 93 -22.61 22.87 45.01
CA TRP A 93 -22.35 24.30 45.18
C TRP A 93 -23.63 25.14 45.00
N MET A 94 -24.44 24.83 43.99
CA MET A 94 -25.72 25.48 43.72
C MET A 94 -26.72 25.26 44.85
N ASP A 95 -26.83 24.03 45.38
CA ASP A 95 -27.74 23.70 46.48
C ASP A 95 -27.38 24.50 47.74
N VAL A 96 -26.11 24.51 48.12
CA VAL A 96 -25.65 25.25 49.31
C VAL A 96 -25.78 26.76 49.11
N TRP A 97 -25.47 27.27 47.91
CA TRP A 97 -25.59 28.70 47.63
C TRP A 97 -27.06 29.16 47.57
N MET A 98 -27.95 28.37 46.97
CA MET A 98 -29.38 28.67 46.90
C MET A 98 -30.04 28.61 48.27
N ASP A 99 -29.71 27.62 49.10
CA ASP A 99 -30.26 27.51 50.46
C ASP A 99 -29.88 28.73 51.31
N VAL A 100 -28.60 29.13 51.27
CA VAL A 100 -28.12 30.29 52.05
C VAL A 100 -28.65 31.61 51.51
N TRP A 101 -28.71 31.79 50.19
CA TRP A 101 -29.17 33.05 49.58
C TRP A 101 -30.68 33.26 49.73
N MET A 102 -31.47 32.18 49.67
CA MET A 102 -32.93 32.26 49.87
C MET A 102 -33.28 32.50 51.34
N ASP A 103 -32.57 31.90 52.30
CA ASP A 103 -32.79 32.12 53.74
C ASP A 103 -32.45 33.55 54.20
N ASP A 104 -31.46 34.21 53.58
CA ASP A 104 -31.08 35.60 53.89
C ASP A 104 -31.95 36.68 53.19
N ASN A 105 -32.80 36.30 52.23
CA ASN A 105 -33.58 37.23 51.40
C ASN A 105 -35.13 37.08 51.54
N THR A 106 -35.59 36.36 52.57
CA THR A 106 -37.00 36.31 53.04
C THR A 106 -37.16 36.96 54.41
#